data_AF-W2LRU8-F1
#
_entry.id   AF-W2LRU8-F1
#
_cell.length_a   1.000
_cell.length_b   1.000
_cell.length_c   1.000
_cell.angle_alpha   90.00
_cell.angle_beta   90.00
_cell.angle_gamma   90.00
#
_symmetry.space_group_name_H-M   'P 1'
#
loop_
_entity.id
_entity.type
_entity.pdbx_description
1 polymer ?
#
loop_
_entity_poly.entity_id
_entity_poly.type
_entity_poly.pdbx_seq_one_letter_code
_entity_poly.pdbx_strand_id
1 'polypeptide(L)'
;MADCNTEEPPNPARNLSISKRKKAFRFHRPWAASHGETLAVWTSVATGLKAALTSCTADGKACRSRFNTFLEVFRRDELDSLRASGSAEDYEEREQLLTGCMTL
;
A
#
# COMPACT_ATOMS: atom_id res chain seq x y z
N MET A 1 35.78 -6.13 -2.64
CA MET A 1 34.48 -6.37 -2.00
C MET A 1 34.38 -5.43 -0.81
N ALA A 2 33.54 -4.40 -0.91
CA ALA A 2 33.27 -3.48 0.20
C ALA A 2 31.76 -3.25 0.22
N ASP A 3 31.04 -4.09 0.97
CA ASP A 3 29.64 -3.87 1.30
C ASP A 3 29.59 -2.83 2.42
N CYS A 4 29.50 -1.56 2.03
CA CYS A 4 29.19 -0.47 2.95
C CYS A 4 27.67 -0.35 3.06
N ASN A 5 27.04 -1.29 3.74
CA ASN A 5 25.69 -1.11 4.26
C ASN A 5 25.76 -0.04 5.36
N THR A 6 25.75 1.23 4.94
CA THR A 6 25.54 2.36 5.82
C THR A 6 24.06 2.36 6.18
N GLU A 7 23.70 1.60 7.22
CA GLU A 7 22.45 1.80 7.94
C GLU A 7 22.47 3.24 8.49
N GLU A 8 21.84 4.17 7.76
CA GLU A 8 21.69 5.56 8.16
C GLU A 8 21.00 5.59 9.54
N PRO A 9 21.59 6.26 10.55
CA PRO A 9 21.02 6.24 11.89
C PRO A 9 19.58 6.76 11.86
N PRO A 10 18.65 6.15 12.60
CA PRO A 10 17.23 6.45 12.51
C PRO A 10 16.97 7.93 12.79
N ASN A 11 16.73 8.70 11.73
CA ASN A 11 16.53 10.14 11.84
C ASN A 11 15.20 10.45 12.58
N PRO A 12 15.26 11.03 13.79
CA PRO A 12 14.07 11.27 14.61
C PRO A 12 13.10 12.26 13.96
N ALA A 13 13.58 13.20 13.13
CA ALA A 13 12.72 14.12 12.38
C ALA A 13 11.95 13.40 11.26
N ARG A 14 12.56 12.40 10.60
CA ARG A 14 11.86 11.53 9.63
C ARG A 14 10.76 10.71 10.31
N ASN A 15 11.05 10.13 11.47
CA ASN A 15 10.09 9.34 12.26
C ASN A 15 8.92 10.18 12.80
N LEU A 16 9.18 11.41 13.25
CA LEU A 16 8.15 12.37 13.65
C LEU A 16 7.28 12.78 12.45
N SER A 17 7.88 12.99 11.27
CA SER A 17 7.18 13.32 10.03
C SER A 17 6.28 12.16 9.53
N ILE A 18 6.74 10.92 9.63
CA ILE A 18 5.94 9.73 9.31
C ILE A 18 4.76 9.59 10.29
N SER A 19 5.01 9.83 11.58
CA SER A 19 3.97 9.77 12.62
C SER A 19 2.89 10.84 12.45
N LYS A 20 3.27 12.08 12.08
CA LYS A 20 2.33 13.15 11.75
C LYS A 20 1.49 12.82 10.51
N ARG A 21 2.11 12.28 9.46
CA ARG A 21 1.43 11.83 8.23
C ARG A 21 0.38 10.75 8.51
N LYS A 22 0.74 9.73 9.29
CA LYS A 22 -0.20 8.67 9.71
C LYS A 22 -1.39 9.22 10.52
N LYS A 23 -1.19 10.28 11.31
CA LYS A 23 -2.23 10.85 12.18
C LYS A 23 -3.34 11.57 11.39
N ALA A 24 -2.99 12.40 10.40
CA ALA A 24 -3.98 13.11 9.57
C ALA A 24 -4.88 12.14 8.78
N PHE A 25 -4.29 11.08 8.24
CA PHE A 25 -5.02 10.04 7.51
C PHE A 25 -6.00 9.27 8.40
N ARG A 26 -5.56 8.88 9.62
CA ARG A 26 -6.43 8.22 10.61
C ARG A 26 -7.58 9.10 11.10
N PHE A 27 -7.35 10.40 11.23
CA PHE A 27 -8.38 11.33 11.72
C PHE A 27 -9.55 11.48 10.76
N HIS A 28 -9.27 11.55 9.46
CA HIS A 28 -10.31 11.84 8.45
C HIS A 28 -10.97 10.59 7.86
N ARG A 29 -10.43 9.38 8.09
CA ARG A 29 -11.02 8.09 7.67
C ARG A 29 -11.61 8.11 6.24
N PRO A 30 -10.83 8.45 5.20
CA PRO A 30 -11.34 8.60 3.84
C PRO A 30 -12.04 7.37 3.26
N TRP A 31 -11.74 6.16 3.77
CA TRP A 31 -12.39 4.91 3.39
C TRP A 31 -13.80 4.73 3.96
N ALA A 32 -14.19 5.52 4.97
CA ALA A 32 -15.51 5.47 5.60
C ALA A 32 -16.43 6.62 5.14
N ALA A 33 -16.00 7.41 4.16
CA ALA A 33 -16.79 8.52 3.64
C ALA A 33 -18.03 8.02 2.91
N SER A 34 -19.19 8.64 3.17
CA SER A 34 -20.45 8.33 2.49
C SER A 34 -20.37 8.66 0.99
N HIS A 35 -21.23 8.03 0.19
CA HIS A 35 -21.37 8.36 -1.22
C HIS A 35 -21.71 9.85 -1.40
N GLY A 36 -20.91 10.58 -2.17
CA GLY A 36 -21.03 12.03 -2.36
C GLY A 36 -20.17 12.88 -1.42
N GLU A 37 -19.75 12.35 -0.26
CA GLU A 37 -18.89 13.09 0.69
C GLU A 37 -17.39 12.82 0.48
N THR A 38 -17.06 11.84 -0.38
CA THR A 38 -15.70 11.37 -0.61
C THR A 38 -14.73 12.52 -0.91
N LEU A 39 -15.09 13.45 -1.82
CA LEU A 39 -14.20 14.55 -2.19
C LEU A 39 -13.94 15.53 -1.02
N ALA A 40 -14.95 15.79 -0.20
CA ALA A 40 -14.81 16.66 0.97
C ALA A 40 -13.84 16.05 1.99
N VAL A 41 -13.98 14.75 2.28
CA VAL A 41 -13.08 14.04 3.20
C VAL A 41 -11.63 14.02 2.68
N TRP A 42 -11.44 13.78 1.39
CA TRP A 42 -10.10 13.85 0.77
C TRP A 42 -9.51 15.26 0.76
N THR A 43 -10.35 16.28 0.70
CA THR A 43 -9.91 17.69 0.83
C THR A 43 -9.41 17.95 2.25
N SER A 44 -10.09 17.45 3.29
CA SER A 44 -9.61 17.52 4.67
C SER A 44 -8.28 16.77 4.87
N VAL A 45 -8.13 15.59 4.25
CA VAL A 45 -6.85 14.85 4.22
C VAL A 45 -5.74 15.70 3.60
N ALA A 46 -5.98 16.33 2.44
CA ALA A 46 -5.00 17.18 1.78
C ALA A 46 -4.61 18.38 2.65
N THR A 47 -5.58 19.03 3.31
CA THR A 47 -5.32 20.12 4.26
C THR A 47 -4.44 19.65 5.43
N GLY A 48 -4.75 18.50 6.03
CA GLY A 48 -3.91 17.91 7.08
C GLY A 48 -2.50 17.55 6.58
N LEU A 49 -2.37 17.08 5.35
CA LEU A 49 -1.08 16.78 4.72
C LEU A 49 -0.24 18.03 4.49
N LYS A 50 -0.86 19.12 4.00
CA LYS A 50 -0.23 20.43 3.81
C LYS A 50 0.23 21.03 5.13
N ALA A 51 -0.59 20.92 6.18
CA ALA A 51 -0.21 21.36 7.52
C ALA A 51 0.97 20.56 8.10
N ALA A 52 1.05 19.26 7.79
CA ALA A 52 2.14 18.40 8.25
C ALA A 52 3.41 18.48 7.38
N LEU A 53 3.29 18.87 6.13
CA LEU A 53 4.35 18.86 5.13
C LEU A 53 4.22 20.13 4.27
N THR A 54 5.02 21.15 4.58
CA THR A 54 4.95 22.46 3.92
C THR A 54 5.25 22.43 2.43
N SER A 55 5.96 21.40 1.94
CA SER A 55 6.22 21.16 0.52
C SER A 55 5.10 20.40 -0.21
N CYS A 56 4.09 19.90 0.50
CA CYS A 56 3.00 19.17 -0.13
C CYS A 56 2.05 20.14 -0.83
N THR A 57 1.93 20.03 -2.15
CA THR A 57 1.00 20.83 -2.95
C THR A 57 -0.24 20.04 -3.39
N ALA A 58 -0.30 18.74 -3.09
CA ALA A 58 -1.38 17.85 -3.52
C ALA A 58 -2.76 18.32 -3.02
N ASP A 59 -3.75 18.29 -3.91
CA ASP A 59 -5.15 18.52 -3.57
C ASP A 59 -5.86 17.20 -3.20
N GLY A 60 -7.14 17.28 -2.81
CA GLY A 60 -7.90 16.09 -2.40
C GLY A 60 -7.98 15.02 -3.49
N LYS A 61 -8.09 15.42 -4.76
CA LYS A 61 -8.13 14.48 -5.89
C LYS A 61 -6.79 13.77 -6.07
N ALA A 62 -5.68 14.51 -6.01
CA ALA A 62 -4.33 13.96 -6.09
C ALA A 62 -4.03 13.01 -4.90
N CYS A 63 -4.45 13.38 -3.68
CA CYS A 63 -4.33 12.52 -2.51
C CYS A 63 -5.09 11.20 -2.68
N ARG A 64 -6.34 11.26 -3.15
CA ARG A 64 -7.16 10.07 -3.43
C ARG A 64 -6.52 9.18 -4.50
N SER A 65 -6.10 9.79 -5.61
CA SER A 65 -5.50 9.08 -6.73
C SER A 65 -4.25 8.30 -6.29
N ARG A 66 -3.32 8.99 -5.60
CA ARG A 66 -2.11 8.36 -5.06
C ARG A 66 -2.41 7.21 -4.10
N PHE A 67 -3.40 7.39 -3.23
CA PHE A 67 -3.82 6.35 -2.30
C PHE A 67 -4.37 5.12 -3.04
N ASN A 68 -5.22 5.32 -4.05
CA ASN A 68 -5.74 4.23 -4.86
C ASN A 68 -4.61 3.48 -5.59
N THR A 69 -3.64 4.20 -6.17
CA THR A 69 -2.46 3.58 -6.79
C THR A 69 -1.69 2.73 -5.79
N PHE A 70 -1.47 3.21 -4.56
CA PHE A 70 -0.81 2.40 -3.53
C PHE A 70 -1.61 1.15 -3.14
N LEU A 71 -2.95 1.25 -3.06
CA LEU A 71 -3.81 0.09 -2.80
C LEU A 71 -3.78 -0.92 -3.94
N GLU A 72 -3.69 -0.47 -5.19
CA GLU A 72 -3.56 -1.36 -6.35
C GLU A 72 -2.23 -2.10 -6.34
N VAL A 73 -1.13 -1.40 -6.09
CA VAL A 73 0.20 -2.01 -5.96
C VAL A 73 0.21 -3.01 -4.81
N PHE A 74 -0.27 -2.62 -3.63
CA PHE A 74 -0.30 -3.50 -2.46
C PHE A 74 -1.13 -4.78 -2.71
N ARG A 75 -2.32 -4.65 -3.31
CA ARG A 75 -3.15 -5.82 -3.64
C ARG A 75 -2.50 -6.72 -4.68
N ARG A 76 -1.79 -6.14 -5.65
CA ARG A 76 -1.03 -6.92 -6.64
C ARG A 76 0.10 -7.68 -5.96
N ASP A 77 0.86 -7.02 -5.10
CA ASP A 77 1.98 -7.64 -4.38
C ASP A 77 1.49 -8.76 -3.45
N GLU A 78 0.37 -8.58 -2.75
CA GLU A 78 -0.28 -9.66 -1.97
C GLU A 78 -0.67 -10.84 -2.87
N LEU A 79 -1.26 -10.55 -4.03
CA LEU A 79 -1.72 -11.58 -4.95
C LEU A 79 -0.57 -12.33 -5.63
N ASP A 80 0.54 -11.65 -5.93
CA ASP A 80 1.77 -12.27 -6.42
C ASP A 80 2.45 -13.09 -5.33
N SER A 81 2.43 -12.63 -4.08
CA SER A 81 2.88 -13.42 -2.92
C SER A 81 2.04 -14.68 -2.74
N LEU A 82 0.71 -14.61 -2.89
CA LEU A 82 -0.16 -15.78 -2.80
C LEU A 82 0.13 -16.79 -3.91
N ARG A 83 0.37 -16.33 -5.14
CA ARG A 83 0.79 -17.21 -6.26
C ARG A 83 2.15 -17.84 -6.01
N ALA A 84 3.11 -17.07 -5.50
CA ALA A 84 4.44 -17.56 -5.16
C ALA A 84 4.41 -18.55 -3.99
N SER A 85 3.43 -18.45 -3.09
CA SER A 85 3.26 -19.34 -1.96
C SER A 85 2.62 -20.69 -2.28
N GLY A 86 2.17 -20.91 -3.53
CA GLY A 86 1.79 -22.25 -3.98
C GLY A 86 3.00 -23.18 -3.84
N SER A 87 2.84 -24.29 -3.11
CA SER A 87 3.95 -25.19 -2.84
C SER A 87 4.27 -26.04 -4.08
N ALA A 88 5.52 -26.47 -4.23
CA ALA A 88 5.89 -27.40 -5.31
C ALA A 88 5.06 -28.70 -5.26
N GLU A 89 4.67 -29.13 -4.05
CA GLU A 89 3.80 -30.28 -3.80
C GLU A 89 2.40 -30.05 -4.39
N ASP A 90 1.81 -28.85 -4.23
CA ASP A 90 0.51 -28.51 -4.82
C ASP A 90 0.54 -28.57 -6.36
N TYR A 91 1.67 -28.17 -6.96
CA TYR A 91 1.85 -28.25 -8.41
C TYR A 91 2.06 -29.71 -8.87
N GLU A 92 2.83 -30.49 -8.14
CA GLU A 92 3.15 -31.88 -8.46
C GLU A 92 1.91 -32.79 -8.32
N GLU A 93 1.11 -32.61 -7.26
CA GLU A 93 -0.19 -33.26 -7.08
C GLU A 93 -1.15 -32.89 -8.21
N ARG A 94 -1.21 -31.60 -8.60
CA ARG A 94 -2.04 -31.16 -9.72
C ARG A 94 -1.65 -31.85 -11.03
N GLU A 95 -0.36 -31.96 -11.34
CA GLU A 95 0.12 -32.62 -12.56
C GLU A 95 -0.12 -34.14 -12.53
N GLN A 96 0.01 -34.79 -11.36
CA GLN A 96 -0.35 -36.21 -11.20
C GLN A 96 -1.85 -36.45 -11.43
N LEU A 97 -2.72 -35.59 -10.87
CA LEU A 97 -4.17 -35.68 -11.07
C LEU A 97 -4.57 -35.42 -12.53
N LEU A 98 -3.96 -34.43 -13.20
CA LEU A 98 -4.19 -34.15 -14.63
C LEU A 98 -3.75 -35.33 -15.51
N THR A 99 -2.59 -35.92 -15.21
CA THR A 99 -2.09 -37.10 -15.91
C THR A 99 -3.04 -38.29 -15.72
N GLY A 100 -3.55 -38.50 -14.51
CA GLY A 100 -4.55 -39.54 -14.22
C GLY A 100 -5.87 -39.36 -15.01
N CYS A 101 -6.35 -38.12 -15.19
CA CYS A 101 -7.55 -37.84 -15.97
C CYS A 101 -7.36 -38.03 -17.49
N MET A 102 -6.15 -37.78 -18.00
CA MET A 102 -5.84 -37.90 -19.45
C MET A 102 -5.47 -39.32 -19.88
N THR A 103 -5.30 -40.24 -18.93
CA THR A 103 -4.89 -41.64 -19.17
C THR A 103 -6.00 -42.66 -18.95
N LEU A 104 -7.22 -42.19 -18.66
CA LEU A 104 -8.48 -42.96 -18.63
C LEU A 104 -9.21 -42.83 -19.98
#